data_AF-A0AAJ4T8W2-F1
#
_entry.id   AF-A0AAJ4T8W2-F1
#
_cell.length_a   1.000
_cell.length_b   1.000
_cell.length_c   1.000
_cell.angle_alpha   90.00
_cell.angle_beta   90.00
_cell.angle_gamma   90.00
#
_symmetry.space_group_name_H-M   'P 1'
#
loop_
_entity.id
_entity.type
_entity.pdbx_description
1 polymer ?
#
loop_
_entity_poly.entity_id
_entity_poly.type
_entity_poly.pdbx_seq_one_letter_code
_entity_poly.pdbx_strand_id
1 'polypeptide(L)'
;MQTVTKFRPETDRRNIESYRKERSFYKAISLIDLDKGQEIASVRFYGPASTVYCVAWLFVDGYADNLTSARGYGKASGGGYHKESAAMSEALQAAGVRLAEPIEGRGDGVMREALQALAAHLGIARPYIHHAHA
;
A
#
# COMPACT_ATOMS: atom_id res chain seq x y z
N MET A 1 0.94 2.34 18.79
CA MET A 1 -0.09 2.58 17.76
C MET A 1 0.59 3.26 16.60
N GLN A 2 0.53 2.68 15.40
CA GLN A 2 1.17 3.21 14.21
C GLN A 2 0.61 4.60 13.82
N THR A 3 1.47 5.49 13.33
CA THR A 3 1.07 6.81 12.80
C THR A 3 1.83 7.15 11.52
N VAL A 4 1.28 8.08 10.72
CA VAL A 4 1.95 8.68 9.56
C VAL A 4 2.68 9.93 10.02
N THR A 5 4.01 9.95 9.85
CA THR A 5 4.88 11.07 10.23
C THR A 5 5.07 12.09 9.11
N LYS A 6 4.92 11.65 7.86
CA LYS A 6 4.96 12.51 6.69
C LYS A 6 4.12 11.91 5.58
N PHE A 7 3.33 12.74 4.93
CA PHE A 7 2.60 12.37 3.72
C PHE A 7 2.83 13.44 2.66
N ARG A 8 3.54 13.06 1.60
CA ARG A 8 3.73 13.88 0.40
C ARG A 8 3.41 13.00 -0.80
N PRO A 9 2.18 13.03 -1.33
CA PRO A 9 1.78 12.18 -2.46
C PRO A 9 2.80 12.22 -3.59
N GLU A 10 3.36 11.06 -3.94
CA GLU A 10 4.34 10.91 -5.00
C GLU A 10 3.93 9.79 -5.97
N THR A 11 4.21 10.01 -7.25
CA THR A 11 4.03 9.03 -8.30
C THR A 11 5.40 8.49 -8.67
N ASP A 12 5.67 7.27 -8.22
CA ASP A 12 6.87 6.56 -8.61
C ASP A 12 6.94 6.44 -10.16
N ARG A 13 8.10 6.84 -10.70
CA ARG A 13 8.36 6.92 -12.15
C ARG A 13 8.90 5.61 -12.72
N ARG A 14 9.23 4.63 -11.88
CA ARG A 14 9.61 3.29 -12.33
C ARG A 14 8.46 2.65 -13.14
N ASN A 15 8.80 1.72 -14.04
CA ASN A 15 7.80 1.04 -14.86
C ASN A 15 6.92 0.12 -13.98
N ILE A 16 5.66 0.52 -13.77
CA ILE A 16 4.68 -0.22 -12.98
C ILE A 16 4.46 -1.66 -13.47
N GLU A 17 4.51 -1.89 -14.78
CA GLU A 17 4.32 -3.22 -15.39
C GLU A 17 5.41 -4.21 -14.97
N SER A 18 6.59 -3.71 -14.58
CA SER A 18 7.66 -4.55 -14.05
C SER A 18 7.40 -5.07 -12.63
N TYR A 19 6.42 -4.48 -11.92
CA TYR A 19 5.99 -4.89 -10.57
C TYR A 19 4.59 -5.51 -10.57
N ARG A 20 3.71 -5.11 -11.50
CA ARG A 20 2.38 -5.71 -11.73
C ARG A 20 2.50 -7.05 -12.43
N LYS A 21 2.91 -8.08 -11.71
CA LYS A 21 3.01 -9.46 -12.22
C LYS A 21 1.63 -10.08 -12.35
N GLU A 22 0.78 -9.56 -13.24
CA GLU A 22 -0.66 -9.87 -13.30
C GLU A 22 -0.98 -11.39 -13.33
N ARG A 23 -0.15 -12.21 -13.98
CA ARG A 23 -0.28 -13.68 -13.99
C ARG A 23 0.01 -14.36 -12.65
N SER A 24 0.45 -13.61 -11.65
CA SER A 24 0.86 -14.08 -10.33
C SER A 24 0.28 -13.18 -9.23
N PHE A 25 -0.81 -12.47 -9.54
CA PHE A 25 -1.62 -11.78 -8.54
C PHE A 25 -2.23 -12.80 -7.58
N TYR A 26 -2.23 -12.50 -6.28
CA TYR A 26 -2.84 -13.40 -5.29
C TYR A 26 -3.53 -12.70 -4.12
N LYS A 27 -3.27 -11.41 -3.89
CA LYS A 27 -3.84 -10.67 -2.75
C LYS A 27 -3.98 -9.19 -3.05
N ALA A 28 -5.08 -8.60 -2.61
CA ALA A 28 -5.28 -7.16 -2.54
C ALA A 28 -5.77 -6.75 -1.15
N ILE A 29 -5.30 -5.60 -0.67
CA ILE A 29 -5.79 -4.93 0.53
C ILE A 29 -6.28 -3.55 0.11
N SER A 30 -7.55 -3.26 0.35
CA SER A 30 -8.19 -1.99 0.01
C SER A 30 -8.57 -1.22 1.26
N LEU A 31 -8.21 0.05 1.33
CA LEU A 31 -8.72 1.00 2.32
C LEU A 31 -9.88 1.77 1.69
N ILE A 32 -11.05 1.72 2.32
CA ILE A 32 -12.30 2.31 1.82
C ILE A 32 -12.81 3.31 2.85
N ASP A 33 -13.15 4.52 2.40
CA ASP A 33 -13.93 5.49 3.16
C ASP A 33 -15.42 5.14 3.00
N LEU A 34 -16.04 4.63 4.06
CA LEU A 34 -17.45 4.21 4.02
C LEU A 34 -18.44 5.39 4.01
N ASP A 35 -18.02 6.58 4.42
CA ASP A 35 -18.89 7.76 4.39
C ASP A 35 -19.02 8.31 2.97
N LYS A 36 -17.95 8.21 2.18
CA LYS A 36 -17.94 8.61 0.76
C LYS A 36 -18.20 7.45 -0.22
N GLY A 37 -18.06 6.20 0.21
CA GLY A 37 -18.10 5.03 -0.66
C GLY A 37 -16.92 4.96 -1.64
N GLN A 38 -15.76 5.47 -1.25
CA GLN A 38 -14.58 5.61 -2.12
C GLN A 38 -13.43 4.73 -1.64
N GLU A 39 -12.76 4.05 -2.56
CA GLU A 39 -11.46 3.42 -2.27
C GLU A 39 -10.40 4.52 -2.18
N ILE A 40 -9.67 4.55 -1.07
CA ILE A 40 -8.63 5.55 -0.75
C ILE A 40 -7.24 4.98 -1.02
N ALA A 41 -7.07 3.67 -0.83
CA ALA A 41 -5.84 2.99 -1.22
C ALA A 41 -6.13 1.57 -1.71
N SER A 42 -5.44 1.16 -2.76
CA SER A 42 -5.41 -0.22 -3.23
C SER A 42 -3.98 -0.73 -3.17
N VAL A 43 -3.73 -1.81 -2.42
CA VAL A 43 -2.41 -2.42 -2.27
C VAL A 43 -2.48 -3.85 -2.80
N ARG A 44 -1.83 -4.12 -3.93
CA ARG A 44 -1.84 -5.44 -4.57
C ARG A 44 -0.50 -6.13 -4.43
N PHE A 45 -0.55 -7.43 -4.18
CA PHE A 45 0.59 -8.31 -4.04
C PHE A 45 0.64 -9.34 -5.15
N TYR A 46 1.87 -9.62 -5.59
CA TYR A 46 2.15 -10.57 -6.64
C TYR A 46 3.35 -11.45 -6.28
N GLY A 47 3.26 -12.75 -6.58
CA GLY A 47 4.25 -13.75 -6.16
C GLY A 47 4.64 -14.70 -7.29
N PRO A 48 5.37 -14.26 -8.33
CA PRO A 48 5.75 -15.12 -9.46
C PRO A 48 6.75 -16.24 -9.10
N ALA A 49 7.45 -16.12 -7.97
CA ALA A 49 8.42 -17.08 -7.46
C ALA A 49 8.76 -16.73 -5.99
N SER A 50 10.03 -16.80 -5.60
CA SER A 50 10.52 -16.48 -4.25
C SER A 50 10.49 -14.98 -3.90
N THR A 51 10.17 -14.11 -4.85
CA THR A 51 10.08 -12.65 -4.65
C THR A 51 8.62 -12.22 -4.63
N VAL A 52 8.25 -11.45 -3.61
CA VAL A 52 6.95 -10.77 -3.53
C VAL A 52 7.10 -9.37 -4.11
N TYR A 53 6.19 -8.99 -4.99
CA TYR A 53 6.05 -7.64 -5.53
C TYR A 53 4.81 -7.01 -4.92
N CYS A 54 4.86 -5.71 -4.68
CA CYS A 54 3.76 -4.92 -4.16
C CYS A 54 3.59 -3.65 -5.01
N VAL A 55 2.33 -3.31 -5.28
CA VAL A 55 1.96 -2.06 -5.94
C VAL A 55 0.90 -1.39 -5.07
N ALA A 56 1.15 -0.14 -4.70
CA ALA A 56 0.22 0.69 -3.93
C ALA A 56 -0.27 1.85 -4.78
N TRP A 57 -1.58 2.01 -4.88
CA TRP A 57 -2.26 3.17 -5.44
C TRP A 57 -2.95 3.92 -4.31
N LEU A 58 -2.79 5.25 -4.27
CA LEU A 58 -3.45 6.14 -3.34
C LEU A 58 -4.36 7.10 -4.12
N PHE A 59 -5.62 7.14 -3.73
CA PHE A 59 -6.68 7.93 -4.35
C PHE A 59 -7.05 9.05 -3.37
N VAL A 60 -6.39 10.21 -3.49
CA VAL A 60 -6.54 11.32 -2.54
C VAL A 60 -6.87 12.60 -3.30
N ASP A 61 -8.07 13.14 -3.05
CA ASP A 61 -8.53 14.36 -3.72
C ASP A 61 -7.53 15.53 -3.59
N GLY A 62 -7.42 16.34 -4.65
CA GLY A 62 -6.61 17.58 -4.64
C GLY A 62 -5.16 17.44 -5.11
N TYR A 63 -4.72 16.24 -5.51
CA TYR A 63 -3.42 16.01 -6.16
C TYR A 63 -3.62 15.46 -7.59
N ALA A 64 -3.65 16.38 -8.56
CA ALA A 64 -3.62 16.24 -10.03
C ALA A 64 -4.61 15.26 -10.71
N ASP A 65 -5.65 15.83 -11.36
CA ASP A 65 -6.39 15.51 -12.61
C ASP A 65 -6.56 14.08 -13.18
N ASN A 66 -6.18 13.01 -12.49
CA ASN A 66 -6.57 11.65 -12.88
C ASN A 66 -6.73 10.75 -11.66
N LEU A 67 -7.47 9.65 -11.87
CA LEU A 67 -7.94 8.65 -10.91
C LEU A 67 -6.86 7.96 -10.04
N THR A 68 -5.63 8.45 -9.93
CA THR A 68 -4.62 8.02 -8.97
C THR A 68 -3.68 9.19 -8.65
N SER A 69 -3.79 9.72 -7.43
CA SER A 69 -3.07 10.92 -6.99
C SER A 69 -1.64 10.63 -6.52
N ALA A 70 -1.37 9.38 -6.10
CA ALA A 70 -0.03 8.88 -5.82
C ALA A 70 0.07 7.36 -6.01
N ARG A 71 1.26 6.87 -6.33
CA ARG A 71 1.51 5.43 -6.48
C ARG A 71 2.95 5.08 -6.18
N GLY A 72 3.16 3.88 -5.68
CA GLY A 72 4.49 3.37 -5.39
C GLY A 72 4.58 1.87 -5.57
N TYR A 73 5.82 1.40 -5.73
CA TYR A 73 6.11 0.00 -5.98
C TYR A 73 7.18 -0.49 -5.03
N GLY A 74 7.10 -1.77 -4.67
CA GLY A 74 8.09 -2.41 -3.83
C GLY A 74 8.26 -3.88 -4.14
N LYS A 75 9.37 -4.46 -3.71
CA LYS A 75 9.59 -5.91 -3.80
C LYS A 75 10.48 -6.41 -2.67
N ALA A 76 10.26 -7.66 -2.29
CA ALA A 76 11.03 -8.32 -1.24
C ALA A 76 11.38 -9.76 -1.64
N SER A 77 12.65 -10.13 -1.49
CA SER A 77 13.20 -11.45 -1.84
C SER A 77 14.03 -12.04 -0.67
N GLY A 78 14.53 -13.27 -0.78
CA GLY A 78 15.25 -13.94 0.31
C GLY A 78 14.32 -14.71 1.27
N GLY A 79 14.66 -14.81 2.55
CA GLY A 79 13.89 -15.57 3.54
C GLY A 79 14.13 -15.09 4.98
N GLY A 80 13.34 -15.61 5.93
CA GLY A 80 13.46 -15.30 7.36
C GLY A 80 12.63 -14.11 7.86
N TYR A 81 11.75 -13.55 7.01
CA TYR A 81 10.91 -12.40 7.37
C TYR A 81 9.62 -12.33 6.54
N HIS A 82 8.67 -11.50 6.96
CA HIS A 82 7.40 -11.33 6.27
C HIS A 82 7.52 -10.43 5.01
N LYS A 83 7.70 -11.05 3.84
CA LYS A 83 8.00 -10.36 2.57
C LYS A 83 6.93 -9.37 2.11
N GLU A 84 5.65 -9.68 2.34
CA GLU A 84 4.57 -8.76 1.95
C GLU A 84 4.70 -7.43 2.66
N SER A 85 4.89 -7.46 3.98
CA SER A 85 5.05 -6.22 4.77
C SER A 85 6.30 -5.44 4.37
N ALA A 86 7.38 -6.11 3.95
CA ALA A 86 8.56 -5.43 3.43
C ALA A 86 8.31 -4.79 2.06
N ALA A 87 7.70 -5.51 1.13
CA ALA A 87 7.35 -4.98 -0.19
C ALA A 87 6.33 -3.83 -0.08
N MET A 88 5.37 -3.93 0.85
CA MET A 88 4.41 -2.87 1.15
C MET A 88 5.08 -1.64 1.78
N SER A 89 6.06 -1.82 2.69
CA SER A 89 6.85 -0.70 3.25
C SER A 89 7.51 0.10 2.12
N GLU A 90 8.21 -0.57 1.21
CA GLU A 90 8.85 0.09 0.06
C GLU A 90 7.81 0.77 -0.85
N ALA A 91 6.69 0.12 -1.15
CA ALA A 91 5.64 0.68 -2.00
C ALA A 91 4.99 1.94 -1.39
N LEU A 92 4.66 1.91 -0.09
CA LEU A 92 4.12 3.07 0.62
C LEU A 92 5.13 4.22 0.69
N GLN A 93 6.40 3.90 0.92
CA GLN A 93 7.46 4.91 0.92
C GLN A 93 7.62 5.57 -0.46
N ALA A 94 7.56 4.79 -1.54
CA ALA A 94 7.60 5.28 -2.91
C ALA A 94 6.36 6.09 -3.30
N ALA A 95 5.20 5.80 -2.70
CA ALA A 95 3.98 6.59 -2.84
C ALA A 95 3.98 7.87 -1.97
N GLY A 96 5.04 8.09 -1.18
CA GLY A 96 5.22 9.30 -0.37
C GLY A 96 4.67 9.24 1.05
N VAL A 97 4.34 8.03 1.55
CA VAL A 97 3.95 7.80 2.95
C VAL A 97 5.20 7.52 3.79
N ARG A 98 5.32 8.14 4.96
CA ARG A 98 6.30 7.76 6.00
C ARG A 98 5.56 7.41 7.27
N LEU A 99 5.92 6.25 7.80
CA LEU A 99 5.35 5.65 9.00
C LEU A 99 6.30 5.93 10.18
N ALA A 100 5.75 6.05 11.39
CA ALA A 100 6.54 6.27 12.60
C ALA A 100 7.42 5.06 12.95
N GLU A 101 6.85 3.87 12.90
CA GLU A 101 7.59 2.61 13.02
C GLU A 101 7.72 1.90 11.66
N PRO A 102 8.82 1.14 11.46
CA PRO A 102 8.98 0.26 10.32
C PRO A 102 7.97 -0.88 10.35
N ILE A 103 7.49 -1.29 9.18
CA ILE A 103 6.59 -2.44 9.02
C ILE A 103 7.28 -3.62 8.31
N GLU A 104 8.44 -3.39 7.69
CA GLU A 104 9.14 -4.40 6.91
C GLU A 104 9.45 -5.66 7.71
N GLY A 105 8.95 -6.79 7.22
CA GLY A 105 9.20 -8.10 7.80
C GLY A 105 8.39 -8.45 9.05
N ARG A 106 7.44 -7.62 9.49
CA ARG A 106 6.75 -7.76 10.80
C ARG A 106 5.36 -8.42 10.77
N GLY A 107 4.87 -8.86 9.60
CA GLY A 107 3.61 -9.62 9.50
C GLY A 107 2.43 -8.84 8.92
N ASP A 108 1.25 -9.46 8.89
CA ASP A 108 0.02 -8.85 8.38
C ASP A 108 -0.56 -7.76 9.27
N GLY A 109 -0.44 -7.91 10.60
CA GLY A 109 -1.00 -6.95 11.56
C GLY A 109 -0.50 -5.52 11.31
N VAL A 110 0.81 -5.36 11.12
CA VAL A 110 1.42 -4.05 10.87
C VAL A 110 1.02 -3.43 9.53
N MET A 111 0.65 -4.24 8.53
CA MET A 111 0.15 -3.74 7.24
C MET A 111 -1.23 -3.13 7.39
N ARG A 112 -2.09 -3.77 8.20
CA ARG A 112 -3.40 -3.23 8.56
C ARG A 112 -3.24 -1.95 9.38
N GLU A 113 -2.36 -1.95 10.38
CA GLU A 113 -2.07 -0.76 11.19
C GLU A 113 -1.54 0.40 10.34
N ALA A 114 -0.72 0.14 9.32
CA ALA A 114 -0.27 1.16 8.38
C ALA A 114 -1.42 1.81 7.60
N LEU A 115 -2.38 1.03 7.10
CA LEU A 115 -3.56 1.58 6.41
C LEU A 115 -4.51 2.30 7.38
N GLN A 116 -4.64 1.83 8.61
CA GLN A 116 -5.38 2.55 9.66
C GLN A 116 -4.73 3.89 9.99
N ALA A 117 -3.39 3.92 10.09
CA ALA A 117 -2.64 5.15 10.30
C ALA A 117 -2.82 6.14 9.15
N LEU A 118 -2.83 5.65 7.91
CA LEU A 118 -3.13 6.47 6.73
C LEU A 118 -4.56 7.02 6.78
N ALA A 119 -5.55 6.19 7.13
CA ALA A 119 -6.93 6.63 7.26
C ALA A 119 -7.09 7.73 8.32
N ALA A 120 -6.48 7.55 9.50
CA ALA A 120 -6.48 8.53 10.57
C ALA A 120 -5.80 9.84 10.13
N HIS A 121 -4.68 9.76 9.41
CA HIS A 121 -3.98 10.93 8.88
C HIS A 121 -4.82 11.72 7.86
N LEU A 122 -5.61 11.01 7.05
CA LEU A 122 -6.51 11.61 6.06
C LEU A 122 -7.85 12.07 6.65
N GLY A 123 -8.09 11.88 7.96
CA GLY A 123 -9.32 12.29 8.63
C GLY A 123 -10.54 11.44 8.28
N ILE A 124 -10.36 10.18 7.87
CA ILE A 124 -11.45 9.28 7.53
C ILE A 124 -12.09 8.74 8.80
N ALA A 125 -13.35 9.07 9.04
CA ALA A 125 -14.08 8.70 10.26
C ALA A 125 -14.49 7.22 10.28
N ARG A 126 -14.93 6.69 9.14
CA ARG A 126 -15.38 5.29 9.00
C ARG A 126 -14.54 4.51 7.98
N PRO A 127 -13.28 4.22 8.31
CA PRO A 127 -12.43 3.44 7.44
C PRO A 127 -12.80 1.95 7.49
N TYR A 128 -12.80 1.31 6.33
CA TYR A 128 -12.92 -0.14 6.20
C TYR A 128 -11.73 -0.69 5.43
N ILE A 129 -11.12 -1.76 5.96
CA ILE A 129 -10.01 -2.45 5.30
C ILE A 129 -10.54 -3.80 4.80
N HIS A 130 -10.61 -3.93 3.48
CA HIS A 130 -11.03 -5.14 2.81
C HIS A 130 -9.81 -5.94 2.34
N HIS A 131 -9.83 -7.25 2.57
CA HIS A 131 -8.85 -8.19 2.06
C HIS A 131 -9.50 -9.07 1.00
N ALA A 132 -8.90 -9.12 -0.18
CA ALA A 132 -9.32 -9.99 -1.27
C ALA A 132 -8.15 -10.92 -1.65
N HIS A 133 -8.48 -12.15 -1.97
CA HIS A 133 -7.55 -13.18 -2.43
C HIS A 133 -8.03 -13.71 -3.78
N ALA A 134 -7.08 -14.12 -4.64
CA ALA A 134 -7.38 -14.74 -5.93
C ALA A 134 -7.72 -16.23 -5.79
#